data_AF-A0A355DK38-F1
#
_entry.id   AF-A0A355DK38-F1
#
_cell.length_a   1.000
_cell.length_b   1.000
_cell.length_c   1.000
_cell.angle_alpha   90.00
_cell.angle_beta   90.00
_cell.angle_gamma   90.00
#
_symmetry.space_group_name_H-M   'P 1'
#
loop_
_entity.id
_entity.type
_entity.pdbx_description
1 polymer ?
#
loop_
_entity_poly.entity_id
_entity_poly.type
_entity_poly.pdbx_seq_one_letter_code
_entity_poly.pdbx_strand_id
1 'polypeptide(L)'
;MLRKDLENVLETLESLNPEDLQKLLSLLEKNKESEQPKSYGENDVKQLQESYNSFLQNYDFKKGELVKWKKGLKNRRLPEENQPAIVIEVLDEPIINSESNSGTPYFREPLNIVLGIIDRDGDFLIFHYDKRRFEPYIGDY
;
A
#
# COMPACT_ATOMS: atom_id res chain seq x y z
N MET A 1 31.83 25.75 -21.19
CA MET A 1 31.65 24.75 -20.12
C MET A 1 30.92 23.53 -20.67
N LEU A 2 29.67 23.69 -21.14
CA LEU A 2 28.82 22.63 -21.70
C LEU A 2 29.45 21.67 -22.75
N ARG A 3 30.33 22.18 -23.63
CA ARG A 3 30.97 21.37 -24.68
C ARG A 3 31.98 20.37 -24.13
N LYS A 4 32.73 20.77 -23.09
CA LYS A 4 33.75 19.93 -22.45
C LYS A 4 33.11 18.83 -21.60
N ASP A 5 31.96 19.14 -21.01
CA ASP A 5 31.18 18.17 -20.24
C ASP A 5 30.59 17.08 -21.16
N LEU A 6 30.15 17.43 -22.37
CA LEU A 6 29.68 16.46 -23.37
C LEU A 6 30.80 15.58 -23.93
N GLU A 7 31.98 16.15 -24.16
CA GLU A 7 33.16 15.39 -24.62
C GLU A 7 33.60 14.35 -23.58
N ASN A 8 33.63 14.71 -22.29
CA ASN A 8 33.94 13.76 -21.20
C ASN A 8 32.90 12.64 -21.07
N VAL A 9 31.62 12.93 -21.31
CA VAL A 9 30.56 11.92 -21.31
C VAL A 9 30.74 10.95 -22.47
N LEU A 10 31.10 11.42 -23.66
CA LEU A 10 31.35 10.57 -24.82
C LEU A 10 32.56 9.65 -24.59
N GLU A 11 33.66 10.16 -24.07
CA GLU A 11 34.82 9.33 -23.70
C GLU A 11 34.46 8.25 -22.67
N THR A 12 33.61 8.59 -21.71
CA THR A 12 33.13 7.63 -20.71
C THR A 12 32.28 6.53 -21.36
N LEU A 13 31.37 6.89 -22.28
CA LEU A 13 30.52 5.94 -22.99
C LEU A 13 31.30 5.02 -23.93
N GLU A 14 32.35 5.54 -24.57
CA GLU A 14 33.25 4.76 -25.45
C GLU A 14 34.11 3.76 -24.66
N SER A 15 34.37 4.03 -23.37
CA SER A 15 35.10 3.14 -22.47
C SER A 15 34.25 2.00 -21.89
N LEU A 16 32.93 2.04 -22.04
CA LEU A 16 32.02 1.01 -21.55
C LEU A 16 32.03 -0.20 -22.49
N ASN A 17 31.99 -1.39 -21.89
CA ASN A 17 31.79 -2.61 -22.67
C ASN A 17 30.33 -2.69 -23.19
N PRO A 18 30.06 -3.51 -24.21
CA PRO A 18 28.73 -3.63 -24.82
C PRO A 18 27.63 -4.06 -23.84
N GLU A 19 27.96 -4.81 -22.79
CA GLU A 19 27.01 -5.32 -21.80
C GLU A 19 26.55 -4.23 -20.83
N ASP A 20 27.48 -3.39 -20.37
CA ASP A 20 27.19 -2.21 -19.55
C ASP A 20 26.41 -1.15 -20.35
N LEU A 21 26.71 -1.01 -21.65
CA LEU A 21 25.95 -0.13 -22.54
C LEU A 21 24.51 -0.61 -22.72
N GLN A 22 24.30 -1.91 -22.92
CA GLN A 22 22.95 -2.51 -22.98
C GLN A 22 22.19 -2.33 -21.67
N LYS A 23 22.87 -2.53 -20.53
CA LYS A 23 22.28 -2.33 -19.21
C LYS A 23 21.85 -0.87 -19.02
N LEU A 24 22.70 0.09 -19.40
CA LEU A 24 22.37 1.52 -19.34
C LEU A 24 21.18 1.87 -20.24
N LEU A 25 21.15 1.37 -21.47
CA LEU A 25 20.02 1.55 -22.38
C LEU A 25 18.71 1.01 -21.78
N SER A 26 18.74 -0.18 -21.18
CA SER A 26 17.57 -0.77 -20.53
C SER A 26 17.06 0.05 -19.33
N LEU A 27 17.95 0.73 -18.61
CA LEU A 27 17.60 1.62 -17.50
C LEU A 27 17.02 2.94 -18.01
N LEU A 28 17.56 3.47 -19.11
CA LEU A 28 17.04 4.66 -19.77
C LEU A 28 15.67 4.43 -20.41
N GLU A 29 15.43 3.25 -20.99
CA GLU A 29 14.12 2.83 -21.51
C GLU A 29 13.08 2.75 -20.39
N LYS A 30 13.41 2.11 -19.25
CA LYS A 30 12.54 2.09 -18.06
C LYS A 30 12.22 3.47 -17.51
N ASN A 31 13.18 4.40 -17.57
CA ASN A 31 12.96 5.79 -17.17
C ASN A 31 12.09 6.56 -18.19
N LYS A 32 12.15 6.26 -19.50
CA LYS A 32 11.23 6.84 -20.48
C LYS A 32 9.80 6.35 -20.32
N GLU A 33 9.61 5.10 -19.92
CA GLU A 33 8.26 4.57 -19.58
C GLU A 33 7.62 5.31 -18.40
N SER A 34 8.42 5.92 -17.50
CA SER A 34 7.91 6.77 -16.42
C SER A 34 7.46 8.17 -16.85
N GLU A 35 7.76 8.62 -18.07
CA GLU A 35 7.34 9.93 -18.60
C GLU A 35 6.06 9.89 -19.45
N GLN A 36 5.60 8.70 -19.84
CA GLN A 36 4.29 8.54 -20.47
C GLN A 36 3.18 8.66 -19.41
N PRO A 37 2.11 9.43 -19.65
CA PRO A 37 0.99 9.49 -18.71
C PRO A 37 0.41 8.09 -18.56
N LYS A 38 0.37 7.60 -17.32
CA LYS A 38 -0.22 6.31 -16.99
C LYS A 38 -1.67 6.28 -17.50
N SER A 39 -1.96 5.41 -18.46
CA SER A 39 -3.31 5.22 -18.98
C SER A 39 -4.06 4.24 -18.07
N TYR A 40 -5.30 4.57 -17.73
CA TYR A 40 -6.17 3.73 -16.89
C TYR A 40 -7.19 3.02 -17.78
N GLY A 41 -7.31 1.71 -17.64
CA GLY A 41 -8.19 0.87 -18.43
C GLY A 41 -9.48 0.47 -17.71
N GLU A 42 -10.31 -0.34 -18.38
CA GLU A 42 -11.57 -0.87 -17.82
C GLU A 42 -11.35 -1.65 -16.52
N ASN A 43 -10.23 -2.36 -16.39
CA ASN A 43 -9.89 -3.11 -15.19
C ASN A 43 -9.64 -2.18 -13.98
N ASP A 44 -8.99 -1.04 -14.17
CA ASP A 44 -8.76 -0.06 -13.11
C ASP A 44 -10.09 0.53 -12.61
N VAL A 45 -10.97 0.86 -13.56
CA VAL A 45 -12.32 1.37 -13.25
C VAL A 45 -13.13 0.33 -12.48
N LYS A 46 -13.10 -0.92 -12.92
CA LYS A 46 -13.80 -2.02 -12.26
C LYS A 46 -13.27 -2.25 -10.85
N GLN A 47 -11.95 -2.32 -10.67
CA GLN A 47 -11.33 -2.49 -9.37
C GLN A 47 -11.66 -1.33 -8.42
N LEU A 48 -11.70 -0.10 -8.92
CA LEU A 48 -12.09 1.07 -8.15
C LEU A 48 -13.53 0.97 -7.65
N GLN A 49 -14.47 0.59 -8.53
CA GLN A 49 -15.89 0.42 -8.18
C GLN A 49 -16.10 -0.70 -7.16
N GLU A 50 -15.43 -1.85 -7.36
CA GLU A 50 -15.48 -2.98 -6.43
C GLU A 50 -14.95 -2.60 -5.05
N SER A 51 -13.79 -1.91 -5.00
CA SER A 51 -13.17 -1.46 -3.76
C SER A 51 -14.05 -0.43 -3.04
N TYR A 52 -14.65 0.51 -3.78
CA TYR A 52 -15.57 1.50 -3.23
C TYR A 52 -16.80 0.86 -2.61
N ASN A 53 -17.45 -0.06 -3.33
CA ASN A 53 -18.62 -0.77 -2.83
C ASN A 53 -18.28 -1.60 -1.58
N SER A 54 -17.13 -2.28 -1.58
CA SER A 54 -16.64 -3.02 -0.42
C SER A 54 -16.38 -2.10 0.77
N PHE A 55 -15.78 -0.93 0.55
CA PHE A 55 -15.50 0.04 1.62
C PHE A 55 -16.77 0.60 2.27
N LEU A 56 -17.84 0.81 1.49
CA LEU A 56 -19.13 1.31 2.01
C LEU A 56 -19.88 0.29 2.87
N GLN A 57 -19.63 -1.01 2.66
CA GLN A 57 -20.26 -2.06 3.46
C GLN A 57 -19.73 -2.02 4.89
N ASN A 58 -20.57 -1.73 5.88
CA ASN A 58 -20.14 -1.70 7.28
C ASN A 58 -20.45 -3.04 7.98
N TYR A 59 -19.62 -3.36 8.97
CA TYR A 59 -19.81 -4.49 9.87
C TYR A 59 -19.78 -4.01 11.32
N ASP A 60 -20.65 -4.57 12.15
CA ASP A 60 -20.72 -4.28 13.59
C ASP A 60 -19.85 -5.26 14.36
N PHE A 61 -18.55 -4.95 14.39
CA PHE A 61 -17.57 -5.80 15.08
C PHE A 61 -17.74 -5.80 16.59
N LYS A 62 -17.38 -6.92 17.21
CA LYS A 62 -17.35 -7.10 18.66
C LYS A 62 -16.00 -7.62 19.12
N LYS A 63 -15.65 -7.28 20.36
CA LYS A 63 -14.43 -7.79 21.00
C LYS A 63 -14.37 -9.32 20.94
N GLY A 64 -13.21 -9.84 20.53
CA GLY A 64 -12.96 -11.26 20.36
C GLY A 64 -13.28 -11.82 18.98
N GLU A 65 -13.96 -11.07 18.10
CA GLU A 65 -14.20 -11.52 16.73
C GLU A 65 -12.92 -11.50 15.89
N LEU A 66 -12.83 -12.43 14.94
CA LEU A 66 -11.75 -12.49 13.97
C LEU A 66 -12.13 -11.71 12.71
N VAL A 67 -11.18 -10.92 12.23
CA VAL A 67 -11.34 -10.05 11.06
C VAL A 67 -10.14 -10.16 10.14
N LYS A 68 -10.31 -9.70 8.90
CA LYS A 68 -9.24 -9.51 7.92
C LYS A 68 -9.50 -8.28 7.09
N TRP A 69 -8.50 -7.86 6.31
CA TRP A 69 -8.70 -6.86 5.29
C TRP A 69 -9.78 -7.31 4.31
N LYS A 70 -10.65 -6.39 3.93
CA LYS A 70 -11.38 -6.51 2.67
C LYS A 70 -10.39 -6.45 1.53
N LYS A 71 -10.64 -7.28 0.52
CA LYS A 71 -9.81 -7.38 -0.68
C LYS A 71 -9.51 -6.00 -1.27
N GLY A 72 -8.23 -5.64 -1.33
CA GLY A 72 -7.78 -4.40 -1.96
C GLY A 72 -7.90 -3.14 -1.09
N LEU A 73 -8.32 -3.26 0.18
CA LEU A 73 -8.45 -2.11 1.10
C LEU A 73 -7.33 -2.01 2.13
N LYS A 74 -6.34 -2.92 2.10
CA LYS A 74 -5.15 -2.89 2.95
C LYS A 74 -4.33 -1.64 2.68
N ASN A 75 -4.06 -0.88 3.74
CA ASN A 75 -3.22 0.32 3.69
C ASN A 75 -2.13 0.31 4.77
N ARG A 76 -1.89 -0.80 5.47
CA ARG A 76 -0.82 -0.91 6.47
C ARG A 76 0.02 -2.16 6.23
N ARG A 77 1.17 -2.24 6.93
CA ARG A 77 2.09 -3.38 6.84
C ARG A 77 1.45 -4.65 7.39
N LEU A 78 0.90 -4.56 8.60
CA LEU A 78 0.20 -5.63 9.31
C LEU A 78 -1.29 -5.26 9.49
N PRO A 79 -2.19 -6.26 9.57
CA PRO A 79 -1.93 -7.67 9.27
C PRO A 79 -1.64 -7.85 7.76
N GLU A 80 -1.05 -8.98 7.35
CA GLU A 80 -0.97 -9.35 5.94
C GLU A 80 -2.39 -9.51 5.33
N GLU A 81 -2.55 -9.44 4.00
CA GLU A 81 -3.88 -9.33 3.33
C GLU A 81 -4.91 -10.36 3.83
N ASN A 82 -4.49 -11.61 4.02
CA ASN A 82 -5.34 -12.71 4.48
C ASN A 82 -5.00 -13.19 5.90
N GLN A 83 -4.14 -12.46 6.62
CA GLN A 83 -3.80 -12.81 7.99
C GLN A 83 -4.95 -12.40 8.92
N PRO A 84 -5.48 -13.32 9.75
CA PRO A 84 -6.51 -12.98 10.71
C PRO A 84 -5.95 -12.05 11.80
N ALA A 85 -6.79 -11.12 12.24
CA ALA A 85 -6.57 -10.29 13.41
C ALA A 85 -7.77 -10.42 14.35
N ILE A 86 -7.56 -10.22 15.65
CA ILE A 86 -8.63 -10.29 16.65
C ILE A 86 -9.02 -8.90 17.12
N VAL A 87 -10.32 -8.65 17.25
CA VAL A 87 -10.84 -7.37 17.75
C VAL A 87 -10.57 -7.25 19.24
N ILE A 88 -9.76 -6.26 19.63
CA ILE A 88 -9.47 -5.94 21.03
C ILE A 88 -10.52 -4.97 21.58
N GLU A 89 -10.87 -3.98 20.75
CA GLU A 89 -11.80 -2.90 21.10
C GLU A 89 -12.34 -2.24 19.82
N VAL A 90 -13.58 -1.77 19.88
CA VAL A 90 -14.17 -0.87 18.89
C VAL A 90 -14.43 0.44 19.61
N LEU A 91 -13.89 1.54 19.09
CA LEU A 91 -14.00 2.84 19.72
C LEU A 91 -15.29 3.54 19.26
N ASP A 92 -16.01 4.14 20.20
CA ASP A 92 -17.18 4.96 19.91
C ASP A 92 -16.78 6.23 19.14
N GLU A 93 -15.69 6.87 19.58
CA GLU A 93 -15.13 8.06 18.94
C GLU A 93 -13.79 7.73 18.25
N PRO A 94 -13.64 8.03 16.94
CA PRO A 94 -12.41 7.72 16.20
C PRO A 94 -11.25 8.63 16.64
N ILE A 95 -10.06 8.05 16.76
CA ILE A 95 -8.81 8.80 16.85
C ILE A 95 -8.45 9.28 15.44
N ILE A 96 -8.32 10.59 15.26
CA ILE A 96 -7.92 11.18 13.98
C ILE A 96 -6.41 11.31 13.93
N ASN A 97 -5.78 10.64 12.96
CA ASN A 97 -4.34 10.77 12.77
C ASN A 97 -3.98 12.18 12.23
N SER A 98 -3.29 12.98 13.04
CA SER A 98 -2.89 14.36 12.73
C SER A 98 -1.47 14.50 12.17
N GLU A 99 -0.67 13.44 12.15
CA GLU A 99 0.78 13.52 11.89
C GLU A 99 1.16 13.47 10.41
N SER A 100 0.18 13.39 9.52
CA SER A 100 0.41 13.09 8.10
C SER A 100 0.03 14.25 7.17
N ASN A 101 0.63 14.28 5.98
CA ASN A 101 0.30 15.27 4.96
C ASN A 101 -0.93 14.84 4.16
N SER A 102 -1.65 15.79 3.55
CA SER A 102 -2.87 15.51 2.76
C SER A 102 -2.66 14.63 1.53
N GLY A 103 -1.41 14.41 1.12
CA GLY A 103 -1.06 13.50 0.03
C GLY A 103 -0.93 12.04 0.45
N THR A 104 -1.03 11.73 1.75
CA THR A 104 -0.95 10.35 2.24
C THR A 104 -2.33 9.76 2.48
N PRO A 105 -2.49 8.43 2.32
CA PRO A 105 -3.74 7.73 2.61
C PRO A 105 -4.10 7.70 4.10
N TYR A 106 -3.24 8.21 4.99
CA TYR A 106 -3.39 8.20 6.44
C TYR A 106 -3.89 9.55 6.98
N PHE A 107 -3.95 10.57 6.13
CA PHE A 107 -4.38 11.90 6.51
C PHE A 107 -5.81 11.90 7.02
N ARG A 108 -5.96 12.29 8.29
CA ARG A 108 -7.25 12.31 8.97
C ARG A 108 -8.00 10.99 8.91
N GLU A 109 -7.28 9.86 8.81
CA GLU A 109 -7.90 8.55 8.83
C GLU A 109 -8.59 8.35 10.20
N PRO A 110 -9.88 7.94 10.22
CA PRO A 110 -10.62 7.75 11.45
C PRO A 110 -10.31 6.36 12.03
N LEU A 111 -9.41 6.31 12.99
CA LEU A 111 -9.00 5.06 13.63
C LEU A 111 -9.99 4.71 14.76
N ASN A 112 -10.83 3.70 14.55
CA ASN A 112 -11.95 3.34 15.44
C ASN A 112 -12.06 1.84 15.73
N ILE A 113 -11.06 1.05 15.34
CA ILE A 113 -10.94 -0.34 15.79
C ILE A 113 -9.51 -0.63 16.21
N VAL A 114 -9.36 -1.36 17.32
CA VAL A 114 -8.09 -1.82 17.85
C VAL A 114 -7.99 -3.32 17.61
N LEU A 115 -6.95 -3.75 16.90
CA LEU A 115 -6.75 -5.15 16.53
C LEU A 115 -5.45 -5.69 17.13
N GLY A 116 -5.55 -6.93 17.59
CA GLY A 116 -4.43 -7.76 18.02
C GLY A 116 -4.00 -8.69 16.89
N ILE A 117 -2.69 -8.80 16.67
CA ILE A 117 -2.09 -9.57 15.58
C ILE A 117 -0.87 -10.31 16.12
N ILE A 118 -0.71 -11.57 15.71
CA ILE A 118 0.52 -12.33 15.93
C ILE A 118 1.48 -12.02 14.78
N ASP A 119 2.66 -11.50 15.06
CA ASP A 119 3.66 -11.26 14.02
C ASP A 119 4.45 -12.53 13.66
N ARG A 120 5.51 -12.38 12.87
CA ARG A 120 6.31 -13.52 12.39
C ARG A 120 7.14 -14.17 13.49
N ASP A 121 7.45 -13.44 14.54
CA ASP A 121 8.25 -13.90 15.68
C ASP A 121 7.34 -14.49 16.79
N GLY A 122 6.02 -14.41 16.61
CA GLY A 122 5.02 -14.93 17.55
C GLY A 122 4.55 -13.90 18.57
N ASP A 123 4.98 -12.65 18.46
CA ASP A 123 4.63 -11.59 19.40
C ASP A 123 3.22 -11.07 19.14
N PHE A 124 2.51 -10.76 20.23
CA PHE A 124 1.17 -10.19 20.17
C PHE A 124 1.24 -8.66 20.11
N LEU A 125 1.02 -8.11 18.93
CA LEU A 125 1.08 -6.68 18.65
C LEU A 125 -0.33 -6.08 18.57
N ILE A 126 -0.47 -4.83 18.99
CA ILE A 126 -1.74 -4.10 19.01
C ILE A 126 -1.63 -2.83 18.16
N PHE A 127 -2.59 -2.63 17.26
CA PHE A 127 -2.62 -1.48 16.37
C PHE A 127 -4.03 -0.91 16.20
N HIS A 128 -4.10 0.36 15.82
CA HIS A 128 -5.35 1.08 15.54
C HIS A 128 -5.59 1.17 14.03
N TYR A 129 -6.83 0.97 13.60
CA TYR A 129 -7.25 1.00 12.20
C TYR A 129 -8.61 1.65 11.99
N ASP A 130 -8.94 1.91 10.72
CA ASP A 130 -10.29 2.23 10.26
C ASP A 130 -11.09 0.94 10.03
N LYS A 131 -12.15 0.73 10.82
CA LYS A 131 -12.98 -0.48 10.79
C LYS A 131 -13.61 -0.75 9.43
N ARG A 132 -13.85 0.29 8.62
CA ARG A 132 -14.49 0.16 7.29
C ARG A 132 -13.66 -0.68 6.31
N ARG A 133 -12.37 -0.82 6.57
CA ARG A 133 -11.43 -1.60 5.75
C ARG A 133 -11.42 -3.10 6.07
N PHE A 134 -12.10 -3.52 7.12
CA PHE A 134 -12.12 -4.91 7.58
C PHE A 134 -13.45 -5.59 7.30
N GLU A 135 -13.40 -6.91 7.20
CA GLU A 135 -14.55 -7.81 7.14
C GLU A 135 -14.34 -8.99 8.10
N PRO A 136 -15.42 -9.67 8.52
CA PRO A 136 -15.32 -10.88 9.33
C PRO A 136 -14.42 -11.92 8.65
N TYR A 137 -13.53 -12.52 9.43
CA TYR A 137 -12.78 -13.68 8.97
C TYR A 137 -13.68 -14.91 9.13
N ILE A 138 -14.12 -15.47 8.00
CA ILE A 138 -14.87 -16.72 7.96
C ILE A 138 -13.86 -17.83 7.66
N GLY A 139 -13.56 -18.64 8.66
CA GLY A 139 -12.77 -19.86 8.54
C GLY A 139 -13.41 -20.96 9.36
N ASP A 140 -13.29 -22.21 8.90
CA ASP A 140 -13.62 -23.38 9.71
C ASP A 140 -12.42 -23.64 10.65
N TYR A 141 -12.60 -23.33 11.93
CA TYR A 141 -11.57 -23.48 12.97
C TYR A 141 -11.87 -24.65 13.90
#